data_AF-A0A967WKM3-F1
#
_entry.id   AF-A0A967WKM3-F1
#
_cell.length_a   1.000
_cell.length_b   1.000
_cell.length_c   1.000
_cell.angle_alpha   90.00
_cell.angle_beta   90.00
_cell.angle_gamma   90.00
#
_symmetry.space_group_name_H-M   'P 1'
#
loop_
_entity.id
_entity.type
_entity.pdbx_description
1 polymer ?
#
loop_
_entity_poly.entity_id
_entity_poly.type
_entity_poly.pdbx_seq_one_letter_code
_entity_poly.pdbx_strand_id
1 'polypeptide(L)'
;SWQLGSDRDQLEALRAMTEQATRRLWIHDATLSHALYDDGVLEEAISRLARRSRHSDIRFLIHDDSPLVGRRHGLVELMRRLPSRMALRLVNTSYPHGDR
;
A
#
# COMPACT_ATOMS: atom_id res chain seq x y z
N SER A 1 12.67 2.44 -15.80
CA SER A 1 12.10 2.45 -14.43
C SER A 1 12.21 3.87 -13.92
N TRP A 2 11.13 4.48 -13.44
CA TRP A 2 11.20 5.80 -12.81
C TRP A 2 11.83 5.58 -11.42
N GLN A 3 13.13 5.81 -11.29
CA GLN A 3 13.79 5.69 -9.99
C GLN A 3 13.57 6.99 -9.23
N LEU A 4 12.58 6.98 -8.33
CA LEU A 4 12.43 8.02 -7.32
C LEU A 4 13.58 7.83 -6.32
N GLY A 5 14.48 8.81 -6.26
CA GLY A 5 15.81 8.65 -5.65
C GLY A 5 15.81 8.62 -4.13
N SER A 6 14.80 9.20 -3.49
CA SER A 6 14.65 9.20 -2.03
C SER A 6 13.30 8.64 -1.58
N ASP A 7 13.24 8.10 -0.36
CA ASP A 7 12.00 7.68 0.30
C ASP A 7 10.98 8.84 0.35
N ARG A 8 11.47 10.07 0.49
CA ARG A 8 10.62 11.26 0.47
C ARG A 8 9.97 11.47 -0.90
N ASP A 9 10.72 11.38 -1.99
CA ASP A 9 10.17 11.51 -3.34
C ASP A 9 9.18 10.38 -3.65
N GLN A 10 9.47 9.17 -3.15
CA GLN A 10 8.58 8.02 -3.23
C GLN A 10 7.26 8.27 -2.49
N LEU A 11 7.33 8.79 -1.27
CA LEU A 11 6.15 9.14 -0.47
C LEU A 11 5.31 10.25 -1.14
N GLU A 12 5.96 11.31 -1.62
CA GLU A 12 5.27 12.43 -2.29
C GLU A 12 4.56 11.94 -3.57
N ALA A 13 5.23 11.12 -4.37
CA ALA A 13 4.63 10.50 -5.56
C ALA A 13 3.48 9.56 -5.19
N LEU A 14 3.66 8.69 -4.19
CA LEU A 14 2.64 7.75 -3.73
C LEU A 14 1.39 8.47 -3.23
N ARG A 15 1.58 9.56 -2.48
CA ARG A 15 0.47 10.40 -2.03
C ARG A 15 -0.25 11.03 -3.22
N ALA A 16 0.48 11.68 -4.12
CA ALA A 16 -0.11 12.36 -5.27
C ALA A 16 -0.92 11.37 -6.14
N MET A 17 -0.40 10.15 -6.35
CA MET A 17 -1.11 9.09 -7.07
C MET A 17 -2.37 8.63 -6.32
N THR A 18 -2.29 8.47 -5.00
CA THR A 18 -3.43 8.05 -4.16
C THR A 18 -4.55 9.07 -4.16
N GLU A 19 -4.22 10.37 -4.09
CA GLU A 19 -5.21 11.46 -4.10
C GLU A 19 -5.94 11.56 -5.44
N GLN A 20 -5.25 11.26 -6.55
CA GLN A 20 -5.80 11.27 -7.90
C GLN A 20 -6.56 9.98 -8.25
N ALA A 21 -6.30 8.88 -7.54
CA ALA A 21 -6.98 7.63 -7.76
C ALA A 21 -8.49 7.77 -7.51
N THR A 22 -9.30 7.21 -8.41
CA THR A 22 -10.77 7.32 -8.34
C THR A 22 -11.47 6.00 -8.02
N ARG A 23 -10.82 4.86 -8.28
CA ARG A 23 -11.46 3.54 -8.16
C ARG A 23 -10.53 2.42 -7.70
N ARG A 24 -9.27 2.40 -8.13
CA ARG A 24 -8.35 1.30 -7.82
C ARG A 24 -7.00 1.83 -7.42
N LEU A 25 -6.42 1.23 -6.39
CA LEU A 25 -5.05 1.45 -5.97
C LEU A 25 -4.42 0.09 -5.70
N TRP A 26 -3.55 -0.34 -6.60
CA TRP A 26 -2.82 -1.60 -6.45
C TRP A 26 -1.34 -1.27 -6.30
N ILE A 27 -0.78 -1.71 -5.18
CA ILE A 27 0.60 -1.43 -4.80
C ILE A 27 1.32 -2.77 -4.71
N HIS A 28 2.50 -2.81 -5.33
CA HIS A 28 3.40 -3.93 -5.27
C HIS A 28 4.68 -3.46 -4.61
N ASP A 29 5.03 -4.09 -3.49
CA ASP A 29 6.15 -3.69 -2.65
C ASP A 29 6.89 -4.95 -2.15
N ALA A 30 8.10 -4.80 -1.62
CA ALA A 30 8.80 -5.89 -0.97
C ALA A 30 8.19 -6.16 0.41
N THR A 31 8.05 -5.12 1.22
CA THR A 31 7.80 -5.28 2.68
C THR A 31 6.79 -4.30 3.26
N LEU A 32 6.24 -3.37 2.45
CA LEU A 32 5.50 -2.20 2.96
C LEU A 32 6.32 -1.45 4.02
N SER A 33 7.41 -0.82 3.58
CA SER A 33 8.32 -0.10 4.47
C SER A 33 7.59 0.91 5.36
N HIS A 34 7.78 0.79 6.67
CA HIS A 34 7.18 1.71 7.63
C HIS A 34 7.53 3.18 7.36
N ALA A 35 8.72 3.46 6.82
CA ALA A 35 9.14 4.82 6.47
C ALA A 35 8.26 5.49 5.40
N LEU A 36 7.63 4.69 4.55
CA LEU A 36 6.76 5.17 3.47
C LEU A 36 5.28 5.13 3.85
N TYR A 37 4.84 4.10 4.57
CA TYR A 37 3.40 3.87 4.78
C TYR A 37 2.88 4.31 6.15
N ASP A 38 3.74 4.68 7.12
CA ASP A 38 3.34 5.27 8.40
C ASP A 38 3.27 6.81 8.33
N ASP A 39 2.67 7.32 7.25
CA ASP A 39 2.41 8.74 7.06
C ASP A 39 0.91 8.99 7.18
N GLY A 40 0.52 9.77 8.19
CA GLY A 40 -0.89 9.98 8.52
C GLY A 40 -1.70 10.61 7.38
N VAL A 41 -1.07 11.36 6.48
CA VAL A 41 -1.79 11.96 5.35
C VAL A 41 -1.95 10.97 4.20
N LEU A 42 -0.95 10.13 3.91
CA LEU A 42 -1.11 9.00 3.00
C LEU A 42 -2.22 8.08 3.50
N GLU A 43 -2.23 7.76 4.80
CA GLU A 43 -3.29 6.96 5.41
C GLU A 43 -4.68 7.60 5.24
N GLU A 44 -4.80 8.91 5.46
CA GLU A 44 -6.06 9.61 5.23
C GLU A 44 -6.45 9.63 3.74
N ALA A 45 -5.49 9.76 2.83
CA ALA A 45 -5.74 9.69 1.40
C ALA A 45 -6.26 8.30 0.98
N ILE A 46 -5.63 7.21 1.46
CA ILE A 46 -6.07 5.83 1.24
C ILE A 46 -7.47 5.62 1.85
N SER A 47 -7.68 6.10 3.07
CA SER A 47 -8.97 6.03 3.77
C SER A 47 -10.07 6.78 3.01
N ARG A 48 -9.78 7.95 2.44
CA ARG A 48 -10.70 8.70 1.59
C ARG A 48 -11.00 7.94 0.30
N LEU A 49 -10.00 7.39 -0.39
CA LEU A 49 -10.19 6.57 -1.57
C LEU A 49 -11.09 5.36 -1.28
N ALA A 50 -10.84 4.68 -0.17
CA ALA A 50 -11.65 3.55 0.27
C ALA A 50 -13.10 3.97 0.54
N ARG A 51 -13.33 5.14 1.13
CA ARG A 51 -14.67 5.66 1.47
C ARG A 51 -15.42 6.26 0.28
N ARG A 52 -14.72 6.70 -0.77
CA ARG A 52 -15.30 7.43 -1.91
C ARG A 52 -16.30 6.63 -2.73
N SER A 53 -16.09 5.32 -2.92
CA SER A 53 -16.97 4.49 -3.74
C SER A 53 -17.13 3.09 -3.17
N ARG A 54 -18.32 2.50 -3.35
CA ARG A 54 -18.54 1.07 -3.09
C ARG A 54 -17.72 0.15 -4.00
N HIS A 55 -17.21 0.69 -5.11
CA HIS A 55 -16.39 -0.02 -6.08
C HIS A 55 -14.89 0.26 -5.92
N SER A 56 -14.48 0.93 -4.83
CA SER A 56 -13.06 1.12 -4.52
C SER A 56 -12.41 -0.22 -4.21
N ASP A 57 -11.31 -0.53 -4.87
CA ASP A 57 -10.54 -1.77 -4.70
C ASP A 57 -9.07 -1.42 -4.47
N ILE A 58 -8.62 -1.61 -3.23
CA ILE A 58 -7.28 -1.29 -2.77
C ILE A 58 -6.57 -2.60 -2.46
N ARG A 59 -5.43 -2.84 -3.08
CA ARG A 59 -4.70 -4.10 -2.90
C ARG A 59 -3.22 -3.84 -2.74
N PHE A 60 -2.63 -4.58 -1.82
CA PHE A 60 -1.22 -4.59 -1.56
C PHE A 60 -0.71 -6.00 -1.80
N LEU A 61 0.31 -6.10 -2.64
CA LEU A 61 0.99 -7.35 -2.92
C LEU A 61 2.43 -7.21 -2.42
N ILE A 62 2.80 -8.00 -1.42
CA ILE A 62 4.10 -7.94 -0.75
C ILE A 62 4.84 -9.27 -0.81
N HIS A 63 6.16 -9.24 -0.69
CA HIS A 63 6.97 -10.45 -0.65
C HIS A 63 7.12 -10.99 0.77
N ASP A 64 7.24 -10.11 1.76
CA ASP A 64 7.45 -10.47 3.16
C ASP A 64 6.62 -9.58 4.08
N ASP A 65 5.80 -10.21 4.93
CA ASP A 65 4.97 -9.55 5.94
C ASP A 65 5.64 -9.51 7.33
N SER A 66 6.84 -10.11 7.49
CA SER A 66 7.58 -10.10 8.76
C SER A 66 7.72 -8.70 9.38
N PRO A 67 7.99 -7.63 8.60
CA PRO A 67 8.10 -6.27 9.16
C PRO A 67 6.78 -5.70 9.72
N LEU A 68 5.63 -6.27 9.35
CA LEU A 68 4.31 -5.83 9.81
C LEU A 68 3.93 -6.41 11.18
N VAL A 69 4.55 -7.53 11.59
CA VAL A 69 4.19 -8.25 12.83
C VAL A 69 4.78 -7.59 14.07
N GLY A 70 5.92 -6.90 13.94
CA GLY A 70 6.66 -6.33 15.07
C GLY A 70 6.32 -4.88 15.43
N ARG A 71 5.59 -4.16 14.56
CA ARG A 71 5.29 -2.73 14.75
C ARG A 71 3.87 -2.43 14.33
N ARG A 72 3.16 -1.64 15.15
CA ARG A 72 1.83 -1.14 14.79
C ARG A 72 1.95 -0.32 13.51
N HIS A 73 1.28 -0.78 12.46
CA HIS A 73 1.24 -0.12 11.17
C HIS A 73 -0.17 0.45 10.96
N GLY A 74 -0.32 1.78 10.81
CA GLY A 74 -1.65 2.37 10.70
C GLY A 74 -2.40 1.89 9.45
N LEU A 75 -1.69 1.63 8.35
CA LEU A 75 -2.23 0.93 7.18
C LEU A 75 -2.86 -0.44 7.49
N VAL A 76 -2.21 -1.28 8.31
CA VAL A 76 -2.76 -2.59 8.72
C VAL A 76 -4.02 -2.41 9.55
N GLU A 77 -4.06 -1.43 10.46
CA GLU A 77 -5.28 -1.10 11.19
C GLU A 77 -6.40 -0.61 10.28
N LEU A 78 -6.08 0.16 9.24
CA LEU A 78 -7.04 0.61 8.24
C LEU A 78 -7.62 -0.57 7.45
N MET A 79 -6.79 -1.54 7.06
CA MET A 79 -7.23 -2.79 6.40
C MET A 79 -8.17 -3.59 7.30
N ARG A 80 -7.86 -3.72 8.59
CA ARG A 80 -8.70 -4.43 9.57
C ARG A 80 -10.09 -3.78 9.71
N ARG A 81 -10.19 -2.46 9.55
CA ARG A 81 -11.47 -1.72 9.61
C ARG A 81 -12.29 -1.81 8.33
N LEU A 82 -11.65 -2.00 7.17
CA LEU A 82 -12.30 -1.98 5.84
C LEU A 82 -11.92 -3.20 4.98
N PRO A 83 -12.10 -4.43 5.47
CA PRO A 83 -11.59 -5.65 4.81
C PRO A 83 -12.28 -5.95 3.47
N SER A 84 -13.47 -5.41 3.22
CA SER A 84 -14.17 -5.57 1.95
C SER A 84 -13.63 -4.68 0.82
N ARG A 85 -12.80 -3.68 1.17
CA ARG A 85 -12.25 -2.70 0.22
C ARG A 85 -10.74 -2.78 0.10
N MET A 86 -10.08 -3.35 1.10
CA MET A 86 -8.63 -3.45 1.18
C MET A 86 -8.20 -4.88 1.42
N ALA A 87 -7.20 -5.33 0.66
CA ALA A 87 -6.59 -6.64 0.85
C ALA A 87 -5.06 -6.55 0.83
N LEU A 88 -4.42 -7.24 1.77
CA LEU A 88 -2.98 -7.51 1.77
C LEU A 88 -2.78 -8.97 1.33
N ARG A 89 -1.93 -9.18 0.33
CA ARG A 89 -1.60 -10.50 -0.19
C ARG A 89 -0.09 -10.67 -0.23
N LEU A 90 0.36 -11.87 0.11
CA LEU A 90 1.72 -12.29 -0.12
C LEU A 90 1.87 -12.80 -1.55
N VAL A 91 3.00 -12.48 -2.16
CA VAL A 91 3.44 -13.01 -3.43
C VAL A 91 3.61 -14.53 -3.28
N ASN A 92 3.12 -15.29 -4.26
CA ASN A 92 3.20 -16.74 -4.22
C ASN A 92 4.60 -17.21 -4.62
N THR A 93 5.44 -17.54 -3.65
CA THR A 93 6.83 -18.02 -3.83
C THR A 93 6.99 -19.25 -4.73
N SER A 94 5.91 -19.98 -5.04
CA SER A 94 5.93 -21.13 -5.95
C SER A 94 5.88 -20.75 -7.44
N TYR A 95 5.64 -19.47 -7.76
CA TYR A 95 5.65 -18.97 -9.13
C TYR A 95 6.95 -18.19 -9.34
N PRO A 96 7.72 -18.40 -10.42
CA PRO A 96 8.93 -17.63 -10.65
C PRO A 96 8.57 -16.15 -10.82
N HIS A 97 8.92 -15.35 -9.82
CA HIS A 97 8.98 -13.90 -9.92
C HIS A 97 10.23 -13.62 -10.73
N GLY A 98 10.11 -12.86 -11.82
CA GLY A 98 11.29 -12.45 -12.57
C GLY A 98 12.14 -11.55 -11.69
N ASP A 99 13.09 -12.11 -10.96
CA ASP A 99 14.18 -11.39 -10.33
C ASP A 99 14.94 -10.68 -11.46
N ARG A 100 14.77 -9.37 -11.54
CA ARG A 100 15.49 -8.53 -12.50
C ARG A 100 15.92 -7.22 -11.84
#